data_AF-A0A2I0KCG2-F1
#
_entry.id   AF-A0A2I0KCG2-F1
#
_cell.length_a   1.000
_cell.length_b   1.000
_cell.length_c   1.000
_cell.angle_alpha   90.00
_cell.angle_beta   90.00
_cell.angle_gamma   90.00
#
_symmetry.space_group_name_H-M   'P 1'
#
loop_
_entity.id
_entity.type
_entity.pdbx_description
1 polymer ?
#
loop_
_entity_poly.entity_id
_entity_poly.type
_entity_poly.pdbx_seq_one_letter_code
_entity_poly.pdbx_strand_id
1 'polypeptide(L)'
;MELYFAVLALACLQSFVLSDFQGDALASLRDSLNATNGQLMDWNPNQVNPCTWSNVMCDPNNNVVSVTLSSMNFSGSLSPKVGLLRTLTTLTLRGNGITGEIPEEYGNLKSLTNLDLENNRLTGQIPASLGNLKKLQFFLTGNKLNCGINLPHPCASDSGNSGSSRKSKVGIIIGVVGGLVLLLLCGMLVFLYKGRRNGYRREVFVDVAGEVDGRIAFGQLKRFAWRELQIATDNFSEKSVLGQGGFGKVYKGVLADGTKIAVKRLTDFESPGGDAAFQCEVEMISVAVHKNLLRLIGFCTTPTERLLVYPFMQNLSRSNLGSLF
;
A
#
# COMPACT_ATOMS: atom_id res chain seq x y z
N MET A 1 -55.34 -15.07 -20.89
CA MET A 1 -53.88 -15.28 -21.09
C MET A 1 -53.16 -13.97 -21.40
N GLU A 2 -53.78 -13.01 -22.08
CA GLU A 2 -53.26 -11.65 -22.33
C GLU A 2 -52.90 -10.84 -21.07
N LEU A 3 -53.68 -10.96 -19.98
CA LEU A 3 -53.43 -10.20 -18.74
C LEU A 3 -52.19 -10.68 -17.97
N TYR A 4 -51.86 -11.98 -18.07
CA TYR A 4 -50.74 -12.58 -17.35
C TYR A 4 -49.39 -12.18 -17.97
N PHE A 5 -49.36 -12.07 -19.31
CA PHE A 5 -48.20 -11.57 -20.04
C PHE A 5 -48.00 -10.06 -19.86
N ALA A 6 -49.07 -9.27 -19.71
CA ALA A 6 -48.95 -7.84 -19.40
C ALA A 6 -48.36 -7.60 -17.99
N VAL A 7 -48.72 -8.40 -16.99
CA VAL A 7 -48.16 -8.31 -15.63
C VAL A 7 -46.69 -8.77 -15.58
N LEU A 8 -46.32 -9.80 -16.35
CA LEU A 8 -44.91 -10.23 -16.50
C LEU A 8 -44.07 -9.24 -17.32
N ALA A 9 -44.64 -8.53 -18.29
CA ALA A 9 -43.96 -7.49 -19.05
C ALA A 9 -43.78 -6.19 -18.23
N LEU A 10 -44.74 -5.85 -17.36
CA LEU A 10 -44.61 -4.73 -16.41
C LEU A 10 -43.62 -5.02 -15.27
N ALA A 11 -43.43 -6.29 -14.88
CA ALA A 11 -42.38 -6.70 -13.95
C ALA A 11 -40.96 -6.65 -14.54
N CYS A 12 -40.83 -6.57 -15.87
CA CYS A 12 -39.54 -6.51 -16.57
C CYS A 12 -39.12 -5.10 -17.03
N LEU A 13 -39.96 -4.08 -16.87
CA LEU A 13 -39.65 -2.73 -17.37
C LEU A 13 -39.28 -1.69 -16.32
N GLN A 14 -39.42 -2.00 -15.03
CA GLN A 14 -38.75 -1.26 -13.96
C GLN A 14 -38.37 -2.24 -12.86
N SER A 15 -37.23 -2.91 -13.03
CA SER A 15 -36.47 -3.39 -11.88
C SER A 15 -36.02 -2.17 -11.10
N PHE A 16 -36.92 -1.63 -10.26
CA PHE A 16 -36.52 -0.77 -9.15
C PHE A 16 -35.71 -1.63 -8.22
N VAL A 17 -34.41 -1.67 -8.48
CA VAL A 17 -33.46 -2.24 -7.54
C VAL A 17 -33.40 -1.28 -6.36
N LEU A 18 -33.71 -1.79 -5.16
CA LEU A 18 -33.56 -1.05 -3.92
C LEU A 18 -32.09 -0.67 -3.74
N SER A 19 -31.83 0.63 -3.55
CA SER A 19 -30.49 1.15 -3.29
C SER A 19 -29.91 0.52 -2.02
N ASP A 20 -28.63 0.16 -2.07
CA ASP A 20 -27.88 -0.15 -0.85
C ASP A 20 -27.65 1.15 -0.08
N PHE A 21 -27.89 1.16 1.23
CA PHE A 21 -27.67 2.33 2.08
C PHE A 21 -26.22 2.85 1.97
N GLN A 22 -25.28 1.95 1.66
CA GLN A 22 -23.88 2.31 1.42
C GLN A 22 -23.74 3.14 0.14
N GLY A 23 -24.43 2.72 -0.92
CA GLY A 23 -24.50 3.45 -2.18
C GLY A 23 -25.17 4.81 -2.01
N ASP A 24 -26.26 4.89 -1.25
CA ASP A 24 -26.96 6.14 -0.96
C ASP A 24 -26.10 7.13 -0.16
N ALA A 25 -25.33 6.63 0.82
CA ALA A 25 -24.40 7.44 1.60
C ALA A 25 -23.29 8.02 0.72
N LEU A 26 -22.71 7.21 -0.17
CA LEU A 26 -21.65 7.61 -1.08
C LEU A 26 -22.16 8.50 -2.22
N ALA A 27 -23.34 8.25 -2.78
CA ALA A 27 -23.96 9.14 -3.75
C ALA A 27 -24.25 10.52 -3.12
N SER A 28 -24.76 10.54 -1.90
CA SER A 28 -24.93 11.78 -1.15
C SER A 28 -23.59 12.49 -0.90
N LEU A 29 -22.51 11.76 -0.65
CA LEU A 29 -21.17 12.33 -0.53
C LEU A 29 -20.74 12.97 -1.86
N ARG A 30 -20.83 12.27 -2.99
CA ARG A 30 -20.51 12.81 -4.31
C ARG A 30 -21.25 14.12 -4.58
N ASP A 31 -22.56 14.12 -4.35
CA ASP A 31 -23.41 15.28 -4.60
C ASP A 31 -23.02 16.44 -3.67
N SER A 32 -22.76 16.15 -2.39
CA SER A 32 -22.31 17.15 -1.41
C SER A 32 -20.94 17.74 -1.73
N LEU A 33 -20.03 16.97 -2.34
CA LEU A 33 -18.69 17.40 -2.73
C LEU A 33 -18.69 18.31 -3.97
N ASN A 34 -19.86 18.50 -4.60
CA ASN A 34 -20.00 19.25 -5.84
C ASN A 34 -19.12 18.64 -6.96
N ALA A 35 -19.15 17.31 -7.10
CA ALA A 35 -18.45 16.61 -8.16
C ALA A 35 -19.00 17.02 -9.53
N THR A 36 -18.13 17.35 -10.48
CA THR A 36 -18.53 17.70 -11.85
C THR A 36 -18.94 16.45 -12.64
N ASN A 37 -19.65 16.63 -13.78
CA ASN A 37 -20.17 15.53 -14.60
C ASN A 37 -19.11 14.52 -15.09
N GLY A 38 -17.81 14.87 -15.07
CA GLY A 38 -16.72 13.95 -15.44
C GLY A 38 -16.10 13.19 -14.26
N GLN A 39 -16.48 13.51 -13.02
CA GLN A 39 -15.89 12.95 -11.81
C GLN A 39 -16.85 11.95 -11.16
N LEU A 40 -16.33 10.80 -10.73
CA LEU A 40 -17.12 9.75 -10.06
C LEU A 40 -18.34 9.31 -10.90
N MET A 41 -18.19 9.23 -12.23
CA MET A 41 -19.28 8.89 -13.15
C MET A 41 -19.88 7.50 -12.89
N ASP A 42 -19.08 6.60 -12.34
CA ASP A 42 -19.48 5.23 -12.01
C ASP A 42 -20.16 5.10 -10.64
N TRP A 43 -20.26 6.18 -9.86
CA TRP A 43 -20.95 6.19 -8.56
C TRP A 43 -22.47 6.22 -8.75
N ASN A 44 -23.04 5.18 -9.34
CA ASN A 44 -24.48 5.14 -9.63
C ASN A 44 -25.26 4.51 -8.46
N PRO A 45 -26.05 5.27 -7.67
CA PRO A 45 -26.81 4.72 -6.55
C PRO A 45 -27.86 3.67 -6.96
N ASN A 46 -28.27 3.65 -8.24
CA ASN A 46 -29.16 2.62 -8.77
C ASN A 46 -28.43 1.30 -9.07
N GLN A 47 -27.09 1.27 -8.98
CA GLN A 47 -26.27 0.09 -9.13
C GLN A 47 -26.09 -0.60 -7.78
N VAL A 48 -26.37 -1.89 -7.73
CA VAL A 48 -26.60 -2.72 -6.53
C VAL A 48 -25.47 -2.68 -5.49
N ASN A 49 -24.23 -2.36 -5.91
CA ASN A 49 -23.07 -2.49 -5.06
C ASN A 49 -22.03 -1.37 -5.29
N PRO A 50 -21.72 -0.54 -4.27
CA PRO A 50 -20.70 0.49 -4.38
C PRO A 50 -19.27 -0.04 -4.48
N CYS A 51 -19.03 -1.33 -4.23
CA CYS A 51 -17.71 -1.95 -4.36
C CYS A 51 -17.20 -2.02 -5.80
N THR A 52 -18.07 -1.80 -6.79
CA THR A 52 -17.67 -1.67 -8.19
C THR A 52 -17.30 -0.23 -8.58
N TRP A 53 -17.48 0.73 -7.67
CA TRP A 53 -17.23 2.14 -7.95
C TRP A 53 -15.75 2.48 -7.77
N SER A 54 -15.28 3.39 -8.62
CA SER A 54 -13.94 3.94 -8.57
C SER A 54 -13.68 4.53 -7.19
N ASN A 55 -12.48 4.28 -6.67
CA ASN A 55 -12.04 4.81 -5.38
C ASN A 55 -12.79 4.28 -4.15
N VAL A 56 -13.58 3.22 -4.30
CA VAL A 56 -14.22 2.49 -3.21
C VAL A 56 -13.57 1.11 -3.09
N MET A 57 -13.17 0.72 -1.87
CA MET A 57 -12.75 -0.65 -1.57
C MET A 57 -13.68 -1.26 -0.53
N CYS A 58 -13.94 -2.55 -0.68
CA CYS A 58 -14.81 -3.31 0.20
C CYS A 58 -14.13 -4.52 0.81
N ASP A 59 -14.69 -5.01 1.91
CA ASP A 59 -14.34 -6.29 2.49
C ASP A 59 -14.92 -7.47 1.65
N PRO A 60 -14.57 -8.73 1.98
CA PRO A 60 -15.14 -9.91 1.31
C PRO A 60 -16.66 -10.06 1.45
N ASN A 61 -17.31 -9.31 2.34
CA ASN A 61 -18.75 -9.32 2.57
C ASN A 61 -19.47 -8.16 1.85
N ASN A 62 -18.80 -7.46 0.93
CA ASN A 62 -19.32 -6.29 0.21
C ASN A 62 -19.66 -5.08 1.09
N ASN A 63 -19.01 -4.95 2.26
CA ASN A 63 -19.10 -3.72 3.04
C ASN A 63 -18.00 -2.75 2.63
N VAL A 64 -18.34 -1.48 2.46
CA VAL A 64 -17.40 -0.41 2.17
C VAL A 64 -16.46 -0.24 3.36
N VAL A 65 -15.15 -0.37 3.09
CA VAL A 65 -14.09 -0.21 4.10
C VAL A 65 -13.18 0.98 3.80
N SER A 66 -13.01 1.37 2.54
CA SER A 66 -12.14 2.49 2.18
C SER A 66 -12.74 3.33 1.08
N VAL A 67 -12.63 4.66 1.22
CA VAL A 67 -12.97 5.64 0.19
C VAL A 67 -11.83 6.64 0.03
N THR A 68 -11.31 6.78 -1.20
CA THR A 68 -10.09 7.56 -1.48
C THR A 68 -10.31 8.62 -2.56
N LEU A 69 -10.52 9.86 -2.15
CA LEU A 69 -10.95 10.96 -3.02
C LEU A 69 -9.96 12.14 -2.98
N SER A 70 -8.66 11.86 -3.04
CA SER A 70 -7.60 12.86 -2.87
C SER A 70 -7.30 13.65 -4.15
N SER A 71 -7.03 14.94 -4.01
CA SER A 71 -6.58 15.82 -5.10
C SER A 71 -7.50 15.85 -6.33
N MET A 72 -8.82 15.76 -6.11
CA MET A 72 -9.84 15.75 -7.16
C MET A 72 -10.50 17.13 -7.35
N ASN A 73 -9.97 18.20 -6.74
CA ASN A 73 -10.51 19.56 -6.89
C ASN A 73 -11.99 19.72 -6.50
N PHE A 74 -12.49 18.90 -5.56
CA PHE A 74 -13.84 19.06 -5.02
C PHE A 74 -13.99 20.38 -4.27
N SER A 75 -15.17 21.00 -4.31
CA SER A 75 -15.41 22.35 -3.74
C SER A 75 -16.63 22.44 -2.81
N GLY A 76 -17.37 21.35 -2.68
CA GLY A 76 -18.56 21.28 -1.83
C GLY A 76 -18.24 21.07 -0.35
N SER A 77 -19.05 20.25 0.32
CA SER A 77 -18.99 19.97 1.75
C SER A 77 -19.04 18.46 2.03
N LEU A 78 -18.83 18.08 3.29
CA LEU A 78 -18.92 16.69 3.73
C LEU A 78 -20.38 16.29 3.99
N SER A 79 -20.82 15.16 3.44
CA SER A 79 -22.18 14.63 3.70
C SER A 79 -22.27 13.93 5.06
N PRO A 80 -23.21 14.30 5.94
CA PRO A 80 -23.49 13.57 7.18
C PRO A 80 -23.83 12.09 6.98
N LYS A 81 -24.42 11.73 5.83
CA LYS A 81 -24.83 10.35 5.53
C LYS A 81 -23.68 9.37 5.49
N VAL A 82 -22.44 9.83 5.29
CA VAL A 82 -21.24 8.99 5.39
C VAL A 82 -21.15 8.33 6.76
N GLY A 83 -21.64 8.99 7.82
CA GLY A 83 -21.68 8.45 9.19
C GLY A 83 -22.49 7.14 9.35
N LEU A 84 -23.23 6.71 8.32
CA LEU A 84 -23.94 5.42 8.28
C LEU A 84 -23.00 4.24 7.96
N LEU A 85 -21.84 4.48 7.36
CA LEU A 85 -20.89 3.45 6.91
C LEU A 85 -20.04 2.92 8.08
N ARG A 86 -20.65 2.14 8.99
CA ARG A 86 -20.01 1.69 10.23
C ARG A 86 -18.76 0.81 10.04
N THR A 87 -18.62 0.20 8.87
CA THR A 87 -17.48 -0.65 8.47
C THR A 87 -16.32 0.16 7.88
N LEU A 88 -16.51 1.45 7.58
CA LEU A 88 -15.49 2.30 6.99
C LEU A 88 -14.29 2.43 7.92
N THR A 89 -13.12 2.01 7.46
CA THR A 89 -11.84 2.10 8.18
C THR A 89 -11.03 3.29 7.72
N THR A 90 -11.15 3.66 6.45
CA THR A 90 -10.34 4.70 5.81
C THR A 90 -11.22 5.64 4.99
N LEU A 91 -11.12 6.94 5.29
CA LEU A 91 -11.67 8.00 4.46
C LEU A 91 -10.58 9.03 4.20
N THR A 92 -10.23 9.25 2.93
CA THR A 92 -9.29 10.30 2.55
C THR A 92 -9.91 11.21 1.49
N LEU A 93 -9.87 12.50 1.77
CA LEU A 93 -10.35 13.60 0.93
C LEU A 93 -9.28 14.71 0.86
N ARG A 94 -8.01 14.32 1.05
CA ARG A 94 -6.86 15.23 1.12
C ARG A 94 -6.74 16.09 -0.14
N GLY A 95 -6.36 17.36 0.03
CA GLY A 95 -5.94 18.21 -1.09
C GLY A 95 -7.08 18.60 -2.01
N ASN A 96 -8.28 18.76 -1.47
CA ASN A 96 -9.43 19.32 -2.18
C ASN A 96 -9.72 20.76 -1.70
N GLY A 97 -10.77 21.37 -2.22
CA GLY A 97 -11.29 22.66 -1.79
C GLY A 97 -12.52 22.55 -0.89
N ILE A 98 -12.69 21.45 -0.14
CA ILE A 98 -13.92 21.16 0.63
C ILE A 98 -14.11 22.21 1.73
N THR A 99 -15.32 22.71 1.88
CA THR A 99 -15.74 23.76 2.82
C THR A 99 -16.78 23.23 3.81
N GLY A 100 -17.19 24.08 4.76
CA GLY A 100 -18.16 23.70 5.79
C GLY A 100 -17.50 23.02 7.00
N GLU A 101 -18.32 22.42 7.86
CA GLU A 101 -17.88 21.78 9.10
C GLU A 101 -17.70 20.27 8.91
N ILE A 102 -16.99 19.63 9.85
CA ILE A 102 -16.94 18.17 9.92
C ILE A 102 -18.25 17.69 10.57
N PRO A 103 -19.05 16.82 9.93
CA PRO A 103 -20.32 16.37 10.49
C PRO A 103 -20.15 15.60 11.81
N GLU A 104 -21.00 15.85 12.80
CA GLU A 104 -20.95 15.14 14.08
C GLU A 104 -21.20 13.63 13.93
N GLU A 105 -21.95 13.24 12.90
CA GLU A 105 -22.29 11.86 12.53
C GLU A 105 -21.05 11.03 12.21
N TYR A 106 -19.91 11.65 11.89
CA TYR A 106 -18.67 10.91 11.64
C TYR A 106 -18.18 10.20 12.91
N GLY A 107 -18.61 10.63 14.11
CA GLY A 107 -18.40 9.89 15.36
C GLY A 107 -19.13 8.54 15.46
N ASN A 108 -20.03 8.23 14.51
CA ASN A 108 -20.68 6.92 14.39
C ASN A 108 -19.86 5.89 13.62
N LEU A 109 -18.78 6.30 12.96
CA LEU A 109 -17.88 5.43 12.19
C LEU A 109 -16.98 4.61 13.12
N LYS A 110 -17.55 3.62 13.81
CA LYS A 110 -16.87 2.87 14.89
C LYS A 110 -15.63 2.09 14.44
N SER A 111 -15.52 1.76 13.16
CA SER A 111 -14.38 1.06 12.59
C SER A 111 -13.31 2.00 12.02
N LEU A 112 -13.54 3.32 12.02
CA LEU A 112 -12.65 4.29 11.39
C LEU A 112 -11.32 4.37 12.12
N THR A 113 -10.25 4.11 11.38
CA THR A 113 -8.87 4.19 11.86
C THR A 113 -8.12 5.34 11.21
N ASN A 114 -8.50 5.76 10.01
CA ASN A 114 -7.81 6.80 9.28
C ASN A 114 -8.80 7.79 8.64
N LEU A 115 -8.78 9.04 9.11
CA LEU A 115 -9.52 10.15 8.53
C LEU A 115 -8.53 11.22 8.05
N ASP A 116 -8.30 11.31 6.74
CA ASP A 116 -7.43 12.32 6.16
C ASP A 116 -8.25 13.39 5.43
N LEU A 117 -8.31 14.58 6.02
CA LEU A 117 -8.96 15.76 5.46
C LEU A 117 -7.94 16.90 5.24
N GLU A 118 -6.63 16.60 5.19
CA GLU A 118 -5.59 17.63 5.10
C GLU A 118 -5.73 18.49 3.84
N ASN A 119 -5.27 19.74 3.94
CA ASN A 119 -5.26 20.70 2.84
C ASN A 119 -6.63 20.86 2.18
N ASN A 120 -7.64 21.19 3.00
CA ASN A 120 -8.98 21.58 2.58
C ASN A 120 -9.31 23.01 3.08
N ARG A 121 -10.57 23.42 2.99
CA ARG A 121 -11.05 24.73 3.48
C ARG A 121 -12.10 24.57 4.57
N LEU A 122 -12.05 23.48 5.33
CA LEU A 122 -13.00 23.19 6.41
C LEU A 122 -12.89 24.23 7.51
N THR A 123 -14.03 24.56 8.12
CA THR A 123 -14.21 25.56 9.18
C THR A 123 -15.01 24.95 10.33
N GLY A 124 -15.20 25.70 11.41
CA GLY A 124 -16.03 25.26 12.54
C GLY A 124 -15.25 24.42 13.56
N GLN A 125 -15.99 23.77 14.46
CA GLN A 125 -15.41 23.01 15.56
C GLN A 125 -15.06 21.58 15.14
N ILE A 126 -14.00 21.00 15.71
CA ILE A 126 -13.77 19.55 15.62
C ILE A 126 -14.83 18.85 16.49
N PRO A 127 -15.69 17.98 15.92
CA PRO A 127 -16.74 17.32 16.69
C PRO A 127 -16.15 16.46 17.82
N ALA A 128 -16.64 16.66 19.04
CA ALA A 128 -16.23 15.84 20.19
C ALA A 128 -16.55 14.35 19.99
N SER A 129 -17.53 14.03 19.14
CA SER A 129 -17.90 12.68 18.76
C SER A 129 -16.75 11.90 18.08
N LEU A 130 -15.82 12.59 17.40
CA LEU A 130 -14.60 11.97 16.85
C LEU A 130 -13.66 11.49 17.96
N GLY A 131 -13.65 12.17 19.11
CA GLY A 131 -12.89 11.75 20.29
C GLY A 131 -13.35 10.40 20.87
N ASN A 132 -14.56 9.95 20.57
CA ASN A 132 -15.06 8.63 20.97
C ASN A 132 -14.43 7.48 20.15
N LEU A 133 -13.78 7.79 19.02
CA LEU A 133 -13.17 6.79 18.13
C LEU A 133 -11.73 6.51 18.58
N LYS A 134 -11.57 5.60 19.54
CA LYS A 134 -10.29 5.34 20.22
C LYS A 134 -9.13 4.89 19.32
N LYS A 135 -9.42 4.39 18.12
CA LYS A 135 -8.43 3.91 17.15
C LYS A 135 -8.18 4.92 16.02
N LEU A 136 -8.86 6.06 16.04
CA LEU A 136 -8.83 7.04 14.96
C LEU A 136 -7.51 7.80 14.97
N GLN A 137 -6.85 7.79 13.83
CA GLN A 137 -5.85 8.78 13.43
C GLN A 137 -6.53 9.76 12.48
N PHE A 138 -6.54 11.03 12.85
CA PHE A 138 -7.09 12.09 12.00
C PHE A 138 -5.98 13.05 11.57
N PHE A 139 -6.02 13.42 10.30
CA PHE A 139 -5.10 14.37 9.68
C PHE A 139 -5.93 15.55 9.17
N LEU A 140 -5.86 16.68 9.89
CA LEU A 140 -6.72 17.85 9.68
C LEU A 140 -5.93 19.11 9.34
N THR A 141 -4.61 19.02 9.17
CA THR A 141 -3.73 20.18 8.92
C THR A 141 -4.11 20.88 7.60
N GLY A 142 -3.83 22.19 7.51
CA GLY A 142 -4.19 22.97 6.34
C GLY A 142 -5.68 23.30 6.21
N ASN A 143 -6.47 23.16 7.29
CA ASN A 143 -7.86 23.64 7.40
C ASN A 143 -7.96 24.84 8.37
N LYS A 144 -9.17 25.40 8.53
CA LYS A 144 -9.51 26.52 9.43
C LYS A 144 -10.40 26.06 10.60
N LEU A 145 -10.08 24.91 11.20
CA LEU A 145 -10.84 24.31 12.29
C LEU A 145 -10.48 24.90 13.65
N ASN A 146 -11.41 24.86 14.60
CA ASN A 146 -11.19 25.26 15.99
C ASN A 146 -11.66 24.16 16.96
N CYS A 147 -11.33 24.28 18.25
CA CYS A 147 -11.59 23.26 19.27
C CYS A 147 -12.76 23.61 20.22
N GLY A 148 -13.60 24.58 19.84
CA GLY A 148 -14.70 25.07 20.66
C GLY A 148 -14.27 25.96 21.85
N ILE A 149 -15.24 26.66 22.43
CA ILE A 149 -15.03 27.81 23.34
C ILE A 149 -14.75 27.37 24.79
N ASN A 150 -14.69 26.06 25.10
CA ASN A 150 -14.58 25.54 26.46
C ASN A 150 -13.37 24.61 26.73
N LEU A 151 -12.21 24.88 26.12
CA LEU A 151 -10.94 24.30 26.61
C LEU A 151 -9.89 25.40 26.89
N PRO A 152 -9.20 25.37 28.04
CA PRO A 152 -8.15 26.32 28.41
C PRO A 152 -6.83 26.11 27.64
N HIS A 153 -6.83 25.26 26.61
CA HIS A 153 -5.65 24.95 25.83
C HIS A 153 -5.93 25.12 24.33
N PRO A 154 -5.20 26.02 23.64
CA PRO A 154 -5.28 26.15 22.20
C PRO A 154 -4.74 24.88 21.55
N CYS A 155 -5.51 24.37 20.58
CA CYS A 155 -5.02 23.37 19.65
C CYS A 155 -3.87 24.00 18.85
N ALA A 156 -2.67 23.43 19.02
CA ALA A 156 -1.43 24.03 18.57
C ALA A 156 -1.42 24.30 17.05
N SER A 157 -1.25 25.57 16.72
CA SER A 157 -0.56 26.04 15.52
C SER A 157 -0.01 27.42 15.84
N ASP A 158 1.21 27.50 16.33
CA ASP A 158 1.95 28.76 16.33
C ASP A 158 3.34 28.54 15.74
N SER A 159 3.40 28.70 14.42
CA SER A 159 4.62 29.10 13.72
C SER A 159 4.71 30.63 13.80
N GLY A 160 4.98 31.14 15.00
CA GLY A 160 5.20 32.56 15.27
C GLY A 160 6.69 32.87 15.28
N ASN A 161 7.21 33.44 14.19
CA ASN A 161 8.53 34.04 14.18
C ASN A 161 8.42 35.57 14.23
N SER A 162 9.23 36.17 15.11
CA SER A 162 9.62 37.58 15.23
C SER A 162 8.67 38.56 15.95
N GLY A 163 9.22 39.20 16.99
CA GLY A 163 8.59 40.28 17.75
C GLY A 163 9.20 40.45 19.15
N SER A 164 10.41 40.99 19.22
CA SER A 164 11.26 41.12 20.40
C SER A 164 10.65 41.87 21.60
N SER A 165 10.78 41.30 22.81
CA SER A 165 11.03 42.11 24.01
C SER A 165 12.11 41.45 24.88
N ARG A 166 13.12 42.25 25.23
CA ARG A 166 14.35 41.83 25.92
C ARG A 166 14.05 41.32 27.33
N LYS A 167 14.29 40.03 27.58
CA LYS A 167 14.71 39.52 28.89
C LYS A 167 15.78 38.44 28.69
N SER A 168 16.83 38.49 29.52
CA SER A 168 18.09 37.74 29.35
C SER A 168 17.86 36.23 29.22
N LYS A 169 18.36 35.63 28.13
CA LYS A 169 18.30 34.18 27.83
C LYS A 169 19.65 33.47 28.04
N VAL A 170 20.53 34.00 28.88
CA VAL A 170 21.87 33.41 29.12
C VAL A 170 21.77 32.00 29.72
N GLY A 171 20.83 31.77 30.66
CA GLY A 171 20.66 30.46 31.30
C GLY A 171 20.17 29.35 30.36
N ILE A 172 19.30 29.69 29.40
CA ILE A 172 18.74 28.72 28.45
C ILE A 172 19.79 28.33 27.41
N ILE A 173 20.61 29.28 26.95
CA ILE A 173 21.66 29.01 25.95
C ILE A 173 22.74 28.08 26.53
N ILE A 174 23.15 28.29 27.78
CA ILE A 174 24.13 27.40 28.45
C ILE A 174 23.55 25.98 28.61
N GLY A 175 22.26 25.87 28.98
CA GLY A 175 21.59 24.57 29.11
C GLY A 175 21.45 23.81 27.78
N VAL A 176 21.08 24.50 26.70
CA VAL A 176 20.94 23.87 25.37
C VAL A 176 22.29 23.47 24.79
N VAL A 177 23.32 24.32 24.93
CA VAL A 177 24.68 24.01 24.44
C VAL A 177 25.27 22.85 25.25
N GLY A 178 25.13 22.86 26.58
CA GLY A 178 25.56 21.74 27.44
C GLY A 178 24.85 20.43 27.11
N GLY A 179 23.53 20.48 26.89
CA GLY A 179 22.73 19.30 26.52
C GLY A 179 23.09 18.74 25.15
N LEU A 180 23.34 19.60 24.16
CA LEU A 180 23.77 19.17 22.82
C LEU A 180 25.16 18.54 22.84
N VAL A 181 26.09 19.09 23.62
CA VAL A 181 27.43 18.50 23.77
C VAL A 181 27.34 17.14 24.46
N LEU A 182 26.51 16.99 25.49
CA LEU A 182 26.31 15.70 26.16
C LEU A 182 25.67 14.67 25.23
N LEU A 183 24.68 15.06 24.42
CA LEU A 183 24.05 14.19 23.43
C LEU A 183 25.02 13.74 22.34
N LEU A 184 25.89 14.64 21.87
CA LEU A 184 26.93 14.30 20.90
C LEU A 184 27.97 13.34 21.49
N LEU A 185 28.38 13.53 22.75
CA LEU A 185 29.30 12.62 23.43
C LEU A 185 28.67 11.23 23.66
N CYS A 186 27.42 11.16 24.10
CA CYS A 186 26.67 9.90 24.24
C CYS A 186 26.47 9.21 22.89
N GLY A 187 26.12 9.96 21.84
CA GLY A 187 25.98 9.44 20.49
C GLY A 187 27.30 8.88 19.95
N MET A 188 28.42 9.57 20.18
CA MET A 188 29.74 9.10 19.76
C MET A 188 30.15 7.84 20.53
N LEU A 189 29.88 7.76 21.83
CA LEU A 189 30.12 6.56 22.64
C LEU A 189 29.28 5.37 22.16
N VAL A 190 28.00 5.60 21.84
CA VAL A 190 27.13 4.57 21.25
C VAL A 190 27.65 4.16 19.89
N PHE A 191 28.08 5.09 19.04
CA PHE A 191 28.66 4.79 17.72
C PHE A 191 29.93 3.96 17.83
N LEU A 192 30.83 4.27 18.77
CA LEU A 192 32.02 3.47 19.04
C LEU A 192 31.67 2.08 19.63
N TYR A 193 30.65 2.01 20.49
CA TYR A 193 30.18 0.74 21.05
C TYR A 193 29.49 -0.12 19.98
N LYS A 194 28.69 0.48 19.09
CA LYS A 194 28.06 -0.19 17.93
C LYS A 194 29.10 -0.56 16.87
N GLY A 195 30.09 0.30 16.62
CA GLY A 195 31.23 0.04 15.75
C GLY A 195 32.06 -1.14 16.23
N ARG A 196 32.20 -1.32 17.54
CA ARG A 196 32.79 -2.53 18.15
C ARG A 196 31.88 -3.76 18.10
N ARG A 197 30.55 -3.58 18.04
CA ARG A 197 29.55 -4.66 18.09
C ARG A 197 29.01 -5.06 16.71
N ASN A 198 29.46 -4.43 15.63
CA ASN A 198 29.03 -4.76 14.27
C ASN A 198 29.74 -5.99 13.67
N GLY A 199 30.54 -6.70 14.45
CA GLY A 199 30.84 -8.10 14.19
C GLY A 199 29.70 -8.97 14.72
N TYR A 200 28.91 -9.54 13.81
CA TYR A 200 27.95 -10.62 14.04
C TYR A 200 26.52 -10.22 14.45
N ARG A 201 25.69 -9.88 13.46
CA ARG A 201 24.23 -10.08 13.54
C ARG A 201 23.84 -11.23 12.62
N ARG A 202 23.43 -12.34 13.25
CA ARG A 202 22.92 -13.56 12.62
C ARG A 202 21.44 -13.32 12.33
N GLU A 203 21.08 -13.12 11.07
CA GLU A 203 19.66 -12.99 10.68
C GLU A 203 19.00 -14.38 10.69
N VAL A 204 17.90 -14.45 11.43
CA VAL A 204 17.10 -15.65 11.64
C VAL A 204 16.13 -15.76 10.47
N PHE A 205 16.32 -16.78 9.64
CA PHE A 205 15.41 -17.08 8.53
C PHE A 205 14.24 -17.91 9.05
N VAL A 206 13.02 -17.47 8.76
CA VAL A 206 11.79 -18.25 8.99
C VAL A 206 11.63 -19.20 7.81
N ASP A 207 11.73 -20.50 8.07
CA ASP A 207 11.41 -21.55 7.10
C ASP A 207 9.91 -21.50 6.78
N VAL A 208 9.56 -21.02 5.59
CA VAL A 208 8.24 -21.28 5.00
C VAL A 208 8.34 -22.64 4.31
N ALA A 209 7.60 -23.63 4.84
CA ALA A 209 7.53 -24.96 4.28
C ALA A 209 7.21 -24.89 2.77
N GLY A 210 7.93 -25.71 1.98
CA GLY A 210 7.75 -25.80 0.53
C GLY A 210 6.35 -26.32 0.20
N GLU A 211 5.40 -25.40 0.11
CA GLU A 211 4.04 -25.68 -0.33
C GLU A 211 3.92 -25.31 -1.82
N VAL A 212 3.36 -26.23 -2.60
CA VAL A 212 3.08 -26.05 -4.02
C VAL A 212 1.96 -25.02 -4.13
N ASP A 213 2.22 -23.88 -4.77
CA ASP A 213 1.22 -22.84 -4.91
C ASP A 213 0.18 -23.23 -5.96
N GLY A 214 -1.02 -23.59 -5.51
CA GLY A 214 -2.15 -23.98 -6.38
C GLY A 214 -2.79 -22.83 -7.14
N ARG A 215 -2.33 -21.59 -6.96
CA ARG A 215 -2.88 -20.40 -7.67
C ARG A 215 -2.31 -20.19 -9.07
N ILE A 216 -1.24 -20.90 -9.45
CA ILE A 216 -0.63 -20.78 -10.78
C ILE A 216 -1.02 -22.00 -11.60
N ALA A 217 -1.91 -21.80 -12.57
CA ALA A 217 -2.48 -22.85 -13.43
C ALA A 217 -1.50 -23.38 -14.49
N PHE A 218 -0.24 -23.66 -14.15
CA PHE A 218 0.75 -24.25 -15.07
C PHE A 218 1.79 -25.06 -14.29
N GLY A 219 1.74 -26.40 -14.42
CA GLY A 219 2.78 -27.36 -13.99
C GLY A 219 3.61 -27.00 -12.75
N GLN A 220 3.03 -27.11 -11.55
CA GLN A 220 3.64 -27.06 -10.21
C GLN A 220 5.08 -26.46 -10.15
N LEU A 221 5.20 -25.13 -10.10
CA LEU A 221 6.48 -24.46 -9.80
C LEU A 221 6.86 -24.65 -8.32
N LYS A 222 8.12 -25.00 -8.04
CA LYS A 222 8.64 -25.15 -6.67
C LYS A 222 9.10 -23.79 -6.10
N ARG A 223 8.62 -23.43 -4.91
CA ARG A 223 9.19 -22.33 -4.13
C ARG A 223 10.43 -22.82 -3.40
N PHE A 224 11.58 -22.23 -3.69
CA PHE A 224 12.86 -22.57 -3.06
C PHE A 224 13.17 -21.61 -1.91
N ALA A 225 13.75 -22.13 -0.83
CA ALA A 225 14.30 -21.28 0.22
C ALA A 225 15.61 -20.63 -0.27
N TRP A 226 15.85 -19.37 0.12
CA TRP A 226 17.10 -18.67 -0.20
C TRP A 226 18.34 -19.49 0.20
N ARG A 227 18.31 -20.08 1.40
CA ARG A 227 19.40 -20.88 1.94
C ARG A 227 19.68 -22.14 1.11
N GLU A 228 18.63 -22.78 0.60
CA GLU A 228 18.75 -23.97 -0.27
C GLU A 228 19.52 -23.61 -1.54
N LEU A 229 19.16 -22.50 -2.19
CA LEU A 229 19.84 -22.03 -3.41
C LEU A 229 21.24 -21.47 -3.11
N GLN A 230 21.44 -20.83 -1.96
CA GLN A 230 22.76 -20.36 -1.52
C GLN A 230 23.72 -21.53 -1.32
N ILE A 231 23.27 -22.64 -0.72
CA ILE A 231 24.09 -23.86 -0.60
C ILE A 231 24.32 -24.48 -1.98
N ALA A 232 23.27 -24.60 -2.79
CA ALA A 232 23.36 -25.23 -4.10
C ALA A 232 24.31 -24.52 -5.07
N THR A 233 24.44 -23.20 -4.95
CA THR A 233 25.27 -22.35 -5.82
C THR A 233 26.63 -21.98 -5.22
N ASP A 234 27.01 -22.60 -4.09
CA ASP A 234 28.21 -22.26 -3.33
C ASP A 234 28.32 -20.76 -3.05
N ASN A 235 27.30 -20.25 -2.36
CA ASN A 235 27.12 -18.85 -2.00
C ASN A 235 27.14 -17.89 -3.20
N PHE A 236 26.55 -18.30 -4.34
CA PHE A 236 26.56 -17.54 -5.59
C PHE A 236 27.99 -17.14 -6.02
N SER A 237 28.94 -18.06 -5.91
CA SER A 237 30.35 -17.81 -6.23
C SER A 237 30.57 -17.53 -7.72
N GLU A 238 31.42 -16.57 -8.07
CA GLU A 238 31.76 -16.20 -9.46
C GLU A 238 32.23 -17.39 -10.31
N LYS A 239 32.89 -18.38 -9.70
CA LYS A 239 33.30 -19.64 -10.37
C LYS A 239 32.14 -20.47 -10.93
N SER A 240 30.92 -20.26 -10.44
CA SER A 240 29.71 -20.96 -10.86
C SER A 240 28.92 -20.19 -11.92
N VAL A 241 29.36 -19.00 -12.32
CA VAL A 241 28.65 -18.18 -13.31
C VAL A 241 28.66 -18.86 -14.67
N LEU A 242 27.47 -19.06 -15.22
CA LEU A 242 27.22 -19.58 -16.57
C LEU A 242 27.13 -18.47 -17.60
N GLY A 243 26.68 -17.28 -17.20
CA GLY A 243 26.57 -16.09 -18.04
C GLY A 243 26.05 -14.89 -17.25
N GLN A 244 26.25 -13.69 -17.80
CA GLN A 244 25.76 -12.43 -17.27
C GLN A 244 25.15 -11.62 -18.42
N GLY A 245 23.90 -11.18 -18.26
CA GLY A 245 23.18 -10.33 -19.21
C GLY A 245 22.65 -9.06 -18.54
N GLY A 246 21.88 -8.25 -19.28
CA GLY A 246 21.26 -7.02 -18.76
C GLY A 246 20.25 -7.24 -17.63
N PHE A 247 19.78 -8.48 -17.45
CA PHE A 247 18.79 -8.86 -16.45
C PHE A 247 19.39 -9.69 -15.30
N GLY A 248 20.72 -9.65 -15.12
CA GLY A 248 21.41 -10.27 -13.99
C GLY A 248 22.33 -11.44 -14.37
N LYS A 249 22.81 -12.15 -13.32
CA LYS A 249 23.79 -13.24 -13.44
C LYS A 249 23.10 -14.59 -13.31
N VAL A 250 23.53 -15.55 -14.12
CA VAL A 250 23.07 -16.96 -14.07
C VAL A 250 24.16 -17.82 -13.46
N TYR A 251 23.84 -18.53 -12.40
CA TYR A 251 24.74 -19.41 -11.64
C TYR A 251 24.39 -20.88 -11.86
N LYS A 252 25.40 -21.74 -11.93
CA LYS A 252 25.25 -23.19 -11.87
C LYS A 252 25.08 -23.62 -10.43
N GLY A 253 24.03 -24.36 -10.15
CA GLY A 253 23.81 -24.97 -8.83
C GLY A 253 23.63 -26.48 -8.90
N VAL A 254 23.81 -27.14 -7.75
CA VAL A 254 23.46 -28.55 -7.54
C VAL A 254 22.62 -28.64 -6.27
N LEU A 255 21.38 -29.07 -6.41
CA LEU A 255 20.47 -29.27 -5.28
C LEU A 255 20.92 -30.46 -4.42
N ALA A 256 20.35 -30.60 -3.22
CA ALA A 256 20.72 -31.66 -2.26
C ALA A 256 20.50 -33.09 -2.80
N ASP A 257 19.57 -33.25 -3.75
CA ASP A 257 19.29 -34.51 -4.46
C ASP A 257 20.25 -34.80 -5.63
N GLY A 258 21.22 -33.91 -5.88
CA GLY A 258 22.17 -34.01 -7.00
C GLY A 258 21.67 -33.39 -8.31
N THR A 259 20.46 -32.83 -8.32
CA THR A 259 19.88 -32.18 -9.52
C THR A 259 20.67 -30.93 -9.88
N LYS A 260 21.19 -30.88 -11.11
CA LYS A 260 21.88 -29.69 -11.65
C LYS A 260 20.86 -28.66 -12.12
N ILE A 261 21.02 -27.43 -11.64
CA ILE A 261 20.12 -26.31 -11.94
C ILE A 261 20.91 -25.09 -12.43
N ALA A 262 20.21 -24.20 -13.12
CA ALA A 262 20.67 -22.84 -13.40
C ALA A 262 19.81 -21.85 -12.61
N VAL A 263 20.44 -20.96 -11.86
CA VAL A 263 19.77 -19.96 -11.01
C VAL A 263 20.06 -18.57 -11.54
N LYS A 264 19.06 -17.89 -12.09
CA LYS A 264 19.16 -16.48 -12.53
C LYS A 264 18.88 -15.59 -11.33
N ARG A 265 19.85 -14.77 -10.92
CA ARG A 265 19.71 -13.75 -9.87
C ARG A 265 19.58 -12.39 -10.53
N LEU A 266 18.45 -11.74 -10.28
CA LEU A 266 18.14 -10.43 -10.85
C LEU A 266 18.78 -9.33 -9.99
N THR A 267 19.56 -8.44 -10.60
CA THR A 267 20.34 -7.41 -9.88
C THR A 267 19.64 -6.05 -9.79
N ASP A 268 18.66 -5.78 -10.66
CA ASP A 268 18.12 -4.43 -10.88
C ASP A 268 16.66 -4.27 -10.39
N PHE A 269 16.25 -5.05 -9.38
CA PHE A 269 14.88 -5.04 -8.86
C PHE A 269 14.52 -3.76 -8.08
N GLU A 270 15.49 -2.95 -7.67
CA GLU A 270 15.29 -1.66 -6.97
C GLU A 270 15.05 -0.47 -7.93
N SER A 271 15.14 -0.66 -9.25
CA SER A 271 14.85 0.38 -10.22
C SER A 271 13.35 0.72 -10.25
N PRO A 272 12.94 2.00 -10.45
CA PRO A 272 11.53 2.34 -10.60
C PRO A 272 10.96 1.62 -11.84
N GLY A 273 10.11 0.61 -11.61
CA GLY A 273 9.58 -0.29 -12.64
C GLY A 273 10.09 -1.74 -12.58
N GLY A 274 11.04 -2.05 -11.69
CA GLY A 274 11.64 -3.39 -11.54
C GLY A 274 10.64 -4.47 -11.09
N ASP A 275 9.73 -4.16 -10.17
CA ASP A 275 8.68 -5.10 -9.75
C ASP A 275 7.66 -5.36 -10.88
N ALA A 276 7.35 -4.36 -11.72
CA ALA A 276 6.46 -4.53 -12.87
C ALA A 276 7.15 -5.32 -13.99
N ALA A 277 8.44 -5.08 -14.24
CA ALA A 277 9.24 -5.86 -15.19
C ALA A 277 9.41 -7.32 -14.72
N PHE A 278 9.59 -7.55 -13.41
CA PHE A 278 9.69 -8.88 -12.82
C PHE A 278 8.37 -9.67 -12.93
N GLN A 279 7.24 -9.04 -12.59
CA GLN A 279 5.92 -9.67 -12.75
C GLN A 279 5.62 -9.95 -14.22
N CYS A 280 5.93 -9.01 -15.13
CA CYS A 280 5.72 -9.18 -16.56
C CYS A 280 6.63 -10.27 -17.17
N GLU A 281 7.88 -10.42 -16.69
CA GLU A 281 8.80 -11.48 -17.13
C GLU A 281 8.35 -12.86 -16.59
N VAL A 282 7.88 -12.94 -15.34
CA VAL A 282 7.29 -14.17 -14.78
C VAL A 282 5.98 -14.54 -15.49
N GLU A 283 5.12 -13.56 -15.80
CA GLU A 283 3.84 -13.76 -16.47
C GLU A 283 4.04 -14.11 -17.95
N MET A 284 4.94 -13.43 -18.69
CA MET A 284 5.22 -13.76 -20.09
C MET A 284 5.96 -15.09 -20.28
N ILE A 285 6.94 -15.43 -19.42
CA ILE A 285 7.69 -16.69 -19.54
C ILE A 285 6.85 -17.88 -19.09
N SER A 286 5.92 -17.71 -18.15
CA SER A 286 4.97 -18.77 -17.76
C SER A 286 3.94 -19.08 -18.85
N VAL A 287 3.61 -18.11 -19.71
CA VAL A 287 2.67 -18.26 -20.83
C VAL A 287 3.34 -18.80 -22.10
N ALA A 288 4.67 -18.70 -22.22
CA ALA A 288 5.37 -19.06 -23.45
C ALA A 288 5.63 -20.58 -23.57
N VAL A 289 4.63 -21.32 -24.06
CA VAL A 289 4.78 -22.74 -24.44
C VAL A 289 5.25 -22.84 -25.89
N HIS A 290 6.55 -22.67 -26.10
CA HIS A 290 7.18 -23.06 -27.38
C HIS A 290 8.10 -24.26 -27.13
N LYS A 291 8.19 -25.18 -28.09
CA LYS A 291 9.04 -26.40 -28.03
C LYS A 291 10.54 -26.13 -27.77
N ASN A 292 10.97 -24.87 -27.83
CA ASN A 292 12.35 -24.42 -27.68
C ASN A 292 12.55 -23.39 -26.55
N LEU A 293 11.52 -23.09 -25.76
CA LEU A 293 11.61 -22.15 -24.63
C LEU A 293 11.84 -22.89 -23.32
N LEU A 294 12.68 -22.30 -22.48
CA LEU A 294 13.18 -22.88 -21.25
C LEU A 294 12.09 -22.99 -20.18
N ARG A 295 11.72 -24.23 -19.82
CA ARG A 295 10.73 -24.49 -18.77
C ARG A 295 11.30 -24.10 -17.39
N LEU A 296 10.61 -23.18 -16.71
CA LEU A 296 10.91 -22.78 -15.33
C LEU A 296 10.60 -23.94 -14.36
N ILE A 297 11.50 -24.21 -13.40
CA ILE A 297 11.33 -25.23 -12.34
C ILE A 297 10.75 -24.60 -11.08
N GLY A 298 11.15 -23.37 -10.79
CA GLY A 298 10.74 -22.70 -9.56
C GLY A 298 11.37 -21.33 -9.36
N PHE A 299 11.12 -20.74 -8.21
CA PHE A 299 11.56 -19.39 -7.88
C PHE A 299 11.84 -19.23 -6.38
N CYS A 300 12.62 -18.20 -6.05
CA CYS A 300 12.84 -17.74 -4.68
C CYS A 300 12.71 -16.21 -4.63
N THR A 301 11.87 -15.73 -3.72
CA THR A 301 11.60 -14.31 -3.50
C THR A 301 11.84 -13.97 -2.04
N THR A 302 12.72 -13.00 -1.78
CA THR A 302 12.97 -12.41 -0.45
C THR A 302 12.91 -10.89 -0.58
N PRO A 303 12.83 -10.09 0.51
CA PRO A 303 12.79 -8.63 0.40
C PRO A 303 13.91 -8.03 -0.47
N THR A 304 15.09 -8.66 -0.51
CA THR A 304 16.27 -8.16 -1.23
C THR A 304 16.69 -9.03 -2.41
N GLU A 305 15.97 -10.12 -2.71
CA GLU A 305 16.42 -11.07 -3.73
C GLU A 305 15.26 -11.61 -4.54
N ARG A 306 15.48 -11.73 -5.85
CA ARG A 306 14.59 -12.39 -6.80
C ARG A 306 15.40 -13.38 -7.62
N LEU A 307 15.06 -14.66 -7.50
CA LEU A 307 15.75 -15.77 -8.15
C LEU A 307 14.78 -16.62 -8.98
N LEU A 308 15.20 -16.99 -10.18
CA LEU A 308 14.50 -17.93 -11.06
C LEU A 308 15.35 -19.19 -11.26
N VAL A 309 14.72 -20.36 -11.19
CA VAL A 309 15.40 -21.66 -11.24
C VAL A 309 14.99 -22.45 -12.49
N TYR A 310 15.97 -22.86 -13.28
CA TYR A 310 15.83 -23.55 -14.55
C TYR A 310 16.62 -24.88 -14.56
N PRO A 311 16.26 -25.84 -15.44
CA PRO A 311 17.08 -27.03 -15.62
C PRO A 311 18.44 -26.66 -16.20
N PHE A 312 19.51 -27.27 -15.70
CA PHE A 312 20.84 -27.09 -16.28
C PHE A 312 20.95 -27.81 -17.63
N MET A 313 21.21 -27.08 -18.71
CA MET A 313 21.45 -27.67 -20.04
C MET A 313 22.94 -27.78 -20.32
N GLN A 314 23.40 -28.98 -20.67
CA GLN A 314 24.81 -29.32 -20.80
C GLN A 314 25.44 -28.87 -22.15
N ASN A 315 24.61 -28.48 -23.14
CA ASN A 315 25.03 -28.27 -24.54
C ASN A 315 24.84 -26.83 -25.09
N LEU A 316 24.53 -25.83 -24.24
CA LEU A 316 24.47 -24.43 -24.68
C LEU A 316 25.78 -23.73 -24.32
N SER A 317 26.44 -23.14 -25.33
CA SER A 317 27.68 -22.40 -25.16
C SER A 317 27.52 -21.27 -24.14
N ARG A 318 28.60 -20.95 -23.41
CA ARG A 318 28.68 -19.88 -22.38
C ARG A 318 28.13 -18.52 -22.84
N SER A 319 28.10 -18.24 -24.14
CA SER A 319 27.59 -16.98 -24.71
C SER A 319 26.08 -16.96 -24.95
N ASN A 320 25.42 -18.12 -25.10
CA ASN A 320 24.02 -18.17 -25.53
C ASN A 320 23.02 -18.24 -24.36
N LEU A 321 23.46 -18.62 -23.14
CA LEU A 321 22.55 -18.59 -21.98
C LEU A 321 22.15 -17.17 -21.60
N GLY A 322 23.03 -16.18 -21.77
CA GLY A 322 22.72 -14.78 -21.43
C GLY A 322 21.69 -14.11 -22.34
N SER A 323 21.46 -14.65 -23.54
CA SER A 323 20.47 -14.14 -24.52
C SER A 323 19.20 -14.99 -24.60
N LEU A 324 19.17 -16.14 -23.92
CA LEU A 324 18.01 -17.03 -23.84
C LEU A 324 17.15 -16.76 -22.59
N PHE A 325 17.60 -15.90 -21.68
CA PHE A 325 16.93 -15.55 -20.43
C PHE A 325 16.77 -14.05 -20.25
#